data_AF-A0A2E6HYP9-F1
#
_entry.id   AF-A0A2E6HYP9-F1
#
_cell.length_a   1.000
_cell.length_b   1.000
_cell.length_c   1.000
_cell.angle_alpha   90.00
_cell.angle_beta   90.00
_cell.angle_gamma   90.00
#
_symmetry.space_group_name_H-M   'P 1'
#
loop_
_entity.id
_entity.type
_entity.pdbx_description
1 polymer ?
#
loop_
_entity_poly.entity_id
_entity_poly.type
_entity_poly.pdbx_seq_one_letter_code
_entity_poly.pdbx_strand_id
1 'polypeptide(L)'
;MSAILPKLIGPMPPNRGKPHRMRRIFTFLVVVSGFVLFPIDALGQPDLSIQGQILFVTDRDGNDEIYSMNPDGTGQTNLTNDASSDSHAKWGPRGRNIVFVSDRDGNTEIYRMQDDGSPPTKRVTKSM
;
A
#
# COMPACT_ATOMS: atom_id res chain seq x y z
N MET A 1 32.02 -70.80 -45.59
CA MET A 1 32.55 -69.43 -45.42
C MET A 1 31.40 -68.47 -45.63
N SER A 2 30.87 -67.87 -44.55
CA SER A 2 29.70 -66.98 -44.61
C SER A 2 30.12 -65.61 -44.08
N ALA A 3 30.21 -64.62 -44.96
CA ALA A 3 30.55 -63.24 -44.60
C ALA A 3 29.27 -62.48 -44.24
N ILE A 4 29.21 -61.96 -43.01
CA ILE A 4 28.12 -61.16 -42.48
C ILE A 4 28.43 -59.68 -42.81
N LEU A 5 27.56 -59.03 -43.59
CA LEU A 5 27.66 -57.60 -43.91
C LEU A 5 27.32 -56.73 -42.68
N PRO A 6 28.08 -55.66 -42.35
CA PRO A 6 27.78 -54.80 -41.22
C PRO A 6 26.61 -53.85 -41.52
N LYS A 7 25.75 -53.67 -40.52
CA LYS A 7 24.55 -52.82 -40.56
C LYS A 7 24.97 -51.34 -40.50
N LEU A 8 24.62 -50.56 -41.53
CA LEU A 8 24.91 -49.13 -41.66
C LEU A 8 24.13 -48.33 -40.59
N ILE A 9 24.83 -47.59 -39.72
CA ILE A 9 24.24 -46.70 -38.70
C ILE A 9 23.93 -45.35 -39.38
N GLY A 10 22.66 -44.97 -39.47
CA GLY A 10 22.24 -43.66 -39.97
C GLY A 10 22.54 -42.50 -39.00
N PRO A 11 22.52 -41.23 -39.45
CA PRO A 11 22.88 -40.08 -38.63
C PRO A 11 21.91 -39.87 -37.45
N MET A 12 22.49 -39.58 -36.29
CA MET A 12 21.79 -39.32 -35.02
C MET A 12 21.00 -37.99 -35.10
N PRO A 13 19.73 -37.94 -34.67
CA PRO A 13 18.97 -36.69 -34.64
C PRO A 13 19.56 -35.70 -33.61
N PRO A 14 19.49 -34.37 -33.86
CA PRO A 14 20.06 -33.38 -32.96
C PRO A 14 19.36 -33.37 -31.60
N ASN A 15 20.16 -33.46 -30.54
CA ASN A 15 19.75 -33.44 -29.15
C ASN A 15 19.19 -32.05 -28.76
N ARG A 16 17.88 -31.84 -28.90
CA ARG A 16 17.20 -30.64 -28.39
C ARG A 16 16.95 -30.77 -26.89
N GLY A 17 17.91 -30.32 -26.09
CA GLY A 17 17.75 -30.14 -24.66
C GLY A 17 16.51 -29.29 -24.35
N LYS A 18 15.66 -29.75 -23.44
CA LYS A 18 14.48 -28.99 -22.99
C LYS A 18 14.96 -27.65 -22.36
N PRO A 19 14.32 -26.51 -22.65
CA PRO A 19 14.66 -25.26 -21.97
C PRO A 19 14.40 -25.43 -20.48
N HIS A 20 15.44 -25.22 -19.68
CA HIS A 20 15.39 -25.32 -18.23
C HIS A 20 14.58 -24.13 -17.71
N ARG A 21 13.33 -24.39 -17.31
CA ARG A 21 12.48 -23.36 -16.69
C ARG A 21 13.11 -22.99 -15.34
N MET A 22 13.72 -21.82 -15.28
CA MET A 22 14.38 -21.26 -14.11
C MET A 22 13.39 -21.20 -12.93
N ARG A 23 13.54 -22.11 -11.97
CA ARG A 23 12.85 -22.03 -10.67
C ARG A 23 13.87 -21.46 -9.68
N ARG A 24 13.69 -20.19 -9.28
CA ARG A 24 14.48 -19.59 -8.20
C ARG A 24 14.11 -20.30 -6.91
N ILE A 25 14.98 -21.20 -6.45
CA ILE A 25 14.89 -21.88 -5.16
C ILE A 25 15.90 -21.17 -4.25
N PHE A 26 15.44 -20.31 -3.35
CA PHE A 26 16.30 -19.67 -2.35
C PHE A 26 16.40 -20.58 -1.13
N THR A 27 17.37 -21.50 -1.15
CA THR A 27 17.80 -22.26 0.03
C THR A 27 18.81 -21.40 0.79
N PHE A 28 18.46 -20.91 1.99
CA PHE A 28 19.44 -20.35 2.91
C PHE A 28 19.65 -21.32 4.08
N LEU A 29 20.87 -21.82 4.19
CA LEU A 29 21.39 -22.53 5.35
C LEU A 29 22.10 -21.48 6.21
N VAL A 30 21.52 -21.07 7.33
CA VAL A 30 22.19 -20.17 8.29
C VAL A 30 22.66 -21.00 9.47
N VAL A 31 23.98 -21.13 9.56
CA VAL A 31 24.71 -21.71 10.70
C VAL A 31 24.52 -20.82 11.92
N VAL A 32 24.27 -21.45 13.07
CA VAL A 32 24.09 -20.85 14.39
C VAL A 32 25.35 -20.05 14.79
N SER A 33 25.26 -18.73 14.76
CA SER A 33 26.07 -17.80 15.57
C SER A 33 25.43 -16.41 15.53
N GLY A 34 24.58 -16.13 16.51
CA GLY A 34 24.33 -14.77 17.01
C GLY A 34 23.96 -13.71 15.99
N PHE A 35 22.81 -13.85 15.31
CA PHE A 35 21.95 -12.74 14.91
C PHE A 35 20.64 -13.38 14.42
N VAL A 36 19.65 -13.52 15.29
CA VAL A 36 18.28 -13.79 14.82
C VAL A 36 17.85 -12.50 14.14
N LEU A 37 18.02 -12.45 12.82
CA LEU A 37 17.40 -11.43 11.99
C LEU A 37 15.90 -11.72 12.02
N PHE A 38 15.24 -11.26 13.08
CA PHE A 38 13.80 -11.13 13.06
C PHE A 38 13.46 -10.33 11.80
N PRO A 39 12.62 -10.82 10.90
CA PRO A 39 12.10 -9.97 9.84
C PRO A 39 11.49 -8.76 10.54
N ILE A 40 11.91 -7.55 10.14
CA ILE A 40 11.40 -6.27 10.67
C ILE A 40 9.86 -6.18 10.49
N ASP A 41 9.28 -7.12 9.76
CA ASP A 41 7.86 -7.27 9.49
C ASP A 41 7.09 -8.06 10.57
N ALA A 42 7.77 -8.79 11.47
CA ALA A 42 7.15 -9.70 12.45
C ALA A 42 7.05 -9.16 13.88
N LEU A 43 7.75 -8.07 14.19
CA LEU A 43 7.37 -7.21 15.31
C LEU A 43 6.41 -6.23 14.69
N GLY A 44 5.10 -6.41 14.94
CA GLY A 44 4.02 -5.62 14.33
C GLY A 44 4.52 -4.20 14.06
N GLN A 45 4.58 -3.85 12.76
CA GLN A 45 5.12 -2.59 12.30
C GLN A 45 4.62 -1.49 13.25
N PRO A 46 5.49 -0.60 13.77
CA PRO A 46 4.95 0.60 14.42
C PRO A 46 3.89 1.14 13.47
N ASP A 47 2.72 1.46 13.99
CA ASP A 47 1.56 1.93 13.21
C ASP A 47 1.97 3.22 12.49
N LEU A 48 2.64 3.06 11.35
CA LEU A 48 3.25 4.09 10.54
C LEU A 48 2.16 4.73 9.67
N SER A 49 0.95 4.89 10.23
CA SER A 49 -0.11 5.66 9.57
C SER A 49 0.10 7.18 9.72
N ILE A 50 1.07 7.62 10.53
CA ILE A 50 1.55 9.02 10.59
C ILE A 50 2.86 9.27 9.82
N GLN A 51 3.11 8.57 8.70
CA GLN A 51 4.31 8.72 7.85
C GLN A 51 4.43 10.12 7.19
N GLY A 52 4.63 11.17 7.99
CA GLY A 52 5.03 12.49 7.51
C GLY A 52 4.01 13.22 6.63
N GLN A 53 2.80 12.71 6.44
CA GLN A 53 1.84 13.39 5.56
C GLN A 53 1.30 14.68 6.20
N ILE A 54 1.12 15.69 5.36
CA ILE A 54 0.58 16.99 5.72
C ILE A 54 -0.91 16.98 5.39
N LEU A 55 -1.74 17.41 6.36
CA LEU A 55 -3.13 17.79 6.10
C LEU A 55 -3.20 19.28 5.78
N PHE A 56 -3.95 19.62 4.75
CA PHE A 56 -4.21 21.01 4.41
C PHE A 56 -5.62 21.16 3.82
N VAL A 57 -6.14 22.38 3.89
CA VAL A 57 -7.44 22.75 3.33
C VAL A 57 -7.19 23.56 2.06
N THR A 58 -8.00 23.32 1.04
CA THR A 58 -7.94 24.04 -0.24
C THR A 58 -9.33 24.12 -0.85
N ASP A 59 -9.57 25.15 -1.65
CA ASP A 59 -10.81 25.38 -2.39
C ASP A 59 -10.71 25.03 -3.88
N ARG A 60 -9.66 24.29 -4.27
CA ARG A 60 -9.29 24.08 -5.68
C ARG A 60 -10.36 23.34 -6.52
N ASP A 61 -11.29 22.67 -5.84
CA ASP A 61 -12.38 21.88 -6.45
C ASP A 61 -13.73 22.60 -6.39
N GLY A 62 -13.78 23.84 -5.88
CA GLY A 62 -14.99 24.68 -5.83
C GLY A 62 -15.62 24.85 -4.44
N ASN A 63 -15.09 24.15 -3.44
CA ASN A 63 -15.45 24.22 -2.02
C ASN A 63 -14.22 23.86 -1.17
N ASP A 64 -14.20 24.28 0.09
CA ASP A 64 -13.13 23.91 1.02
C ASP A 64 -13.13 22.40 1.26
N GLU A 65 -12.01 21.77 0.97
CA GLU A 65 -11.83 20.33 1.01
C GLU A 65 -10.54 19.96 1.75
N ILE A 66 -10.56 18.81 2.43
CA ILE A 66 -9.42 18.30 3.19
C ILE A 66 -8.58 17.39 2.31
N TYR A 67 -7.30 17.74 2.19
CA TYR A 67 -6.33 16.99 1.43
C TYR A 67 -5.20 16.46 2.31
N SER A 68 -4.61 15.33 1.90
CA SER A 68 -3.30 14.88 2.38
C SER A 68 -2.25 14.93 1.29
N MET A 69 -0.99 15.06 1.67
CA MET A 69 0.17 14.94 0.78
C MET A 69 1.46 14.58 1.53
N ASN A 70 2.48 14.14 0.80
CA ASN A 70 3.83 14.00 1.31
C ASN A 70 4.47 15.38 1.62
N PRO A 71 5.48 15.47 2.51
CA PRO A 71 6.19 16.73 2.78
C PRO A 71 6.83 17.40 1.56
N ASP A 72 7.16 16.62 0.53
CA ASP A 72 7.71 17.10 -0.73
C ASP A 72 6.63 17.61 -1.71
N GLY A 73 5.35 17.58 -1.31
CA GLY A 73 4.20 18.04 -2.09
C GLY A 73 3.64 16.98 -3.06
N THR A 74 4.23 15.79 -3.13
CA THR A 74 3.73 14.68 -3.96
C THR A 74 2.60 13.91 -3.28
N GLY A 75 1.90 13.07 -4.04
CA GLY A 75 0.89 12.16 -3.48
C GLY A 75 -0.38 12.86 -2.96
N GLN A 76 -0.76 13.98 -3.56
CA GLN A 76 -1.94 14.74 -3.12
C GLN A 76 -3.21 13.91 -3.30
N THR A 77 -4.02 13.79 -2.25
CA THR A 77 -5.28 13.04 -2.25
C THR A 77 -6.38 13.86 -1.58
N ASN A 78 -7.54 13.98 -2.23
CA ASN A 78 -8.75 14.56 -1.62
C ASN A 78 -9.38 13.51 -0.70
N LEU A 79 -9.55 13.83 0.59
CA LEU A 79 -10.05 12.89 1.60
C LEU A 79 -11.55 13.04 1.90
N THR A 80 -12.17 14.17 1.54
CA THR A 80 -13.58 14.46 1.86
C THR A 80 -14.46 14.41 0.62
N ASN A 81 -14.05 15.07 -0.46
CA ASN A 81 -14.63 15.02 -1.80
C ASN A 81 -16.17 14.95 -1.80
N ASP A 82 -16.80 15.96 -1.20
CA ASP A 82 -18.25 16.08 -1.17
C ASP A 82 -18.67 17.52 -1.51
N ALA A 83 -19.96 17.87 -1.42
CA ALA A 83 -20.42 19.21 -1.81
C ALA A 83 -20.35 20.24 -0.67
N SER A 84 -19.96 19.82 0.53
CA SER A 84 -19.94 20.60 1.76
C SER A 84 -18.60 21.29 1.97
N SER A 85 -18.55 22.32 2.82
CA SER A 85 -17.30 22.98 3.19
C SER A 85 -16.67 22.26 4.37
N ASP A 86 -15.45 21.75 4.16
CA ASP A 86 -14.68 20.99 5.13
C ASP A 86 -13.39 21.71 5.56
N SER A 87 -13.23 21.90 6.87
CA SER A 87 -12.14 22.73 7.41
C SER A 87 -11.60 22.25 8.75
N HIS A 88 -10.55 22.93 9.24
CA HIS A 88 -9.97 22.73 10.57
C HIS A 88 -9.54 21.28 10.87
N ALA A 89 -9.07 20.56 9.85
CA ALA A 89 -8.67 19.17 9.96
C ALA A 89 -7.47 18.96 10.90
N LYS A 90 -7.53 17.90 11.71
CA LYS A 90 -6.46 17.45 12.61
C LYS A 90 -6.39 15.92 12.65
N TRP A 91 -5.17 15.40 12.68
CA TRP A 91 -4.92 14.00 13.00
C TRP A 91 -5.35 13.68 14.44
N GLY A 92 -6.00 12.53 14.63
CA GLY A 92 -6.26 11.98 15.94
C GLY A 92 -4.98 11.54 16.65
N PRO A 93 -5.00 11.33 17.99
CA PRO A 93 -3.81 11.06 18.80
C PRO A 93 -3.00 9.81 18.41
N ARG A 94 -3.59 8.92 17.62
CA ARG A 94 -2.96 7.68 17.12
C ARG A 94 -2.82 7.64 15.60
N GLY A 95 -3.01 8.75 14.89
CA GLY A 95 -2.92 8.77 13.42
C GLY A 95 -4.13 8.21 12.69
N ARG A 96 -4.72 7.13 13.19
CA ARG A 96 -5.79 6.33 12.56
C ARG A 96 -7.11 7.02 12.21
N ASN A 97 -7.26 8.30 12.54
CA ASN A 97 -8.48 9.04 12.23
C ASN A 97 -8.15 10.52 12.00
N ILE A 98 -8.99 11.20 11.25
CA ILE A 98 -8.97 12.66 11.06
C ILE A 98 -10.23 13.23 11.70
N VAL A 99 -10.08 14.29 12.49
CA VAL A 99 -11.18 15.09 13.03
C VAL A 99 -11.23 16.43 12.33
N PHE A 100 -12.42 16.87 11.94
CA PHE A 100 -12.59 18.08 11.14
C PHE A 100 -13.97 18.68 11.29
N VAL A 101 -14.13 19.90 10.80
CA VAL A 101 -15.39 20.66 10.80
C VAL A 101 -16.02 20.56 9.42
N SER A 102 -17.33 20.35 9.37
CA SER A 102 -18.09 20.28 8.11
C SER A 102 -19.50 20.83 8.27
N ASP A 103 -20.06 21.39 7.20
CA ASP A 103 -21.46 21.82 7.11
C ASP A 103 -22.38 20.85 6.34
N ARG A 104 -21.92 19.62 6.06
CA ARG A 104 -22.66 18.60 5.27
C ARG A 104 -24.07 18.25 5.75
N ASP A 105 -24.40 18.53 7.01
CA ASP A 105 -25.73 18.30 7.60
C ASP A 105 -26.62 19.57 7.55
N GLY A 106 -26.20 20.62 6.85
CA GLY A 106 -26.87 21.93 6.80
C GLY A 106 -26.53 22.84 7.99
N ASN A 107 -25.67 22.39 8.89
CA ASN A 107 -25.10 23.16 9.98
C ASN A 107 -23.66 22.69 10.28
N THR A 108 -22.85 23.59 10.83
CA THR A 108 -21.44 23.31 11.13
C THR A 108 -21.31 22.35 12.33
N GLU A 109 -20.67 21.21 12.11
CA GLU A 109 -20.50 20.15 13.10
C GLU A 109 -19.10 19.52 13.03
N ILE A 110 -18.71 18.81 14.08
CA ILE A 110 -17.44 18.07 14.12
C ILE A 110 -17.65 16.65 13.60
N TYR A 111 -16.81 16.22 12.67
CA TYR A 111 -16.80 14.89 12.09
C TYR A 111 -15.46 14.19 12.36
N ARG A 112 -15.51 12.86 12.25
CA ARG A 112 -14.33 12.00 12.29
C ARG A 112 -14.40 10.99 11.15
N MET A 113 -13.30 10.84 10.41
CA MET A 113 -13.13 9.81 9.37
C MET A 113 -11.85 9.01 9.59
N GLN A 114 -11.64 7.96 8.80
CA GLN A 114 -10.37 7.22 8.75
C GLN A 114 -9.26 8.11 8.17
N ASP A 115 -8.00 7.74 8.41
CA ASP A 115 -6.84 8.50 7.98
C ASP A 115 -6.61 8.54 6.47
N ASP A 116 -7.16 7.57 5.76
CA ASP A 116 -7.18 7.49 4.30
C ASP A 116 -8.42 8.14 3.65
N GLY A 117 -9.29 8.79 4.44
CA GLY A 117 -10.55 9.37 3.96
C GLY A 117 -11.63 8.33 3.63
N SER A 118 -11.39 7.03 3.88
CA SER A 118 -12.38 6.01 3.57
C SER A 118 -13.58 6.06 4.54
N PRO A 119 -14.79 5.73 4.06
CA PRO A 119 -15.96 5.59 4.93
C PRO A 119 -15.71 4.55 6.05
N PRO A 120 -16.30 4.73 7.25
CA PRO A 120 -17.36 5.67 7.55
C PRO A 120 -16.86 7.01 8.12
N THR A 121 -17.39 8.11 7.59
CA THR A 121 -17.36 9.43 8.23
C THR A 121 -18.45 9.51 9.29
N LYS A 122 -18.11 9.86 10.52
CA LYS A 122 -19.02 9.89 11.67
C LYS A 122 -19.06 11.26 12.31
N ARG A 123 -20.26 11.82 12.46
CA ARG A 123 -20.52 13.01 13.25
C ARG A 123 -20.22 12.76 14.74
N VAL A 124 -19.49 13.69 15.36
CA VAL A 124 -18.99 13.60 16.74
C VAL A 124 -19.85 14.45 17.69
N THR A 125 -20.27 15.64 17.25
CA THR A 125 -21.15 16.53 18.01
C THR A 125 -22.57 16.43 17.49
N LYS A 126 -23.58 16.61 18.35
CA LYS A 126 -24.96 16.82 17.93
C LYS A 126 -25.41 18.14 18.52
N SER A 127 -25.47 19.22 17.74
CA SER A 127 -26.19 20.40 18.18
C SER A 127 -27.63 19.99 18.51
N MET A 128 -28.07 20.31 19.74
CA MET A 128 -29.42 20.05 20.22
C MET A 128 -30.42 21.04 19.64
#